data_AF-A0A4U3A0Q4-F1
#
_entry.id   AF-A0A4U3A0Q4-F1
#
_cell.length_a   1.000
_cell.length_b   1.000
_cell.length_c   1.000
_cell.angle_alpha   90.00
_cell.angle_beta   90.00
_cell.angle_gamma   90.00
#
_symmetry.space_group_name_H-M   'P 1'
#
loop_
_entity.id
_entity.type
_entity.pdbx_description
1 polymer ?
#
loop_
_entity_poly.entity_id
_entity_poly.type
_entity_poly.pdbx_seq_one_letter_code
_entity_poly.pdbx_strand_id
1 'polypeptide(L)' 'MGILSGNPQNEPMHYGEIFGIWSYLAAAQGAIAGYQVLINHTGDEDLKKFLENLVENDIQSEVEELKNIL' A
#
# COMPACT_ATOMS: atom_id res chain seq x y z
N MET A 1 12.32 -29.57 2.18
CA MET A 1 11.76 -28.58 1.22
C MET A 1 10.40 -29.10 0.76
N GLY A 2 9.37 -28.89 1.57
CA GLY A 2 8.00 -29.28 1.29
C GLY A 2 7.05 -28.24 1.86
N ILE A 3 5.80 -28.24 1.41
CA ILE A 3 4.72 -27.26 1.69
C ILE A 3 4.38 -27.06 3.18
N LEU A 4 5.06 -27.73 4.11
CA LEU A 4 4.82 -27.66 5.57
C LEU A 4 6.13 -27.64 6.35
N SER A 5 7.13 -26.89 5.86
CA SER A 5 8.44 -26.78 6.52
C SER A 5 8.42 -25.88 7.77
N GLY A 6 7.30 -25.23 8.07
CA GLY A 6 7.09 -24.39 9.26
C GLY A 6 7.53 -22.94 9.09
N ASN A 7 8.15 -22.57 7.96
CA ASN A 7 8.37 -21.17 7.59
C ASN A 7 7.31 -20.74 6.55
N PRO A 8 6.35 -19.87 6.90
CA PRO A 8 5.26 -19.46 6.00
C PRO A 8 5.77 -18.70 4.76
N GLN A 9 6.94 -18.07 4.80
CA GLN A 9 7.52 -17.39 3.62
C GLN A 9 7.99 -18.37 2.53
N ASN A 10 8.17 -19.64 2.88
CA ASN A 10 8.53 -20.70 1.93
C ASN A 10 7.30 -21.45 1.40
N GLU A 11 6.10 -21.09 1.87
CA GLU A 11 4.83 -21.70 1.45
C GLU A 11 4.20 -20.81 0.36
N PRO A 12 3.58 -21.40 -0.68
CA PRO A 12 2.95 -20.60 -1.72
C PRO A 12 1.70 -19.90 -1.18
N MET A 13 1.54 -18.61 -1.50
CA MET A 13 0.30 -17.89 -1.21
C MET A 13 -0.88 -18.51 -1.96
N HIS A 14 -2.03 -18.59 -1.31
CA HIS A 14 -3.27 -19.00 -1.95
C HIS A 14 -3.87 -17.84 -2.78
N TYR A 15 -4.74 -18.17 -3.73
CA TYR A 15 -5.27 -17.19 -4.69
C TYR A 15 -5.97 -15.98 -4.04
N GLY A 16 -6.65 -16.21 -2.91
CA GLY A 16 -7.31 -15.16 -2.15
C GLY A 16 -6.34 -14.20 -1.46
N GLU A 17 -5.19 -14.68 -0.98
CA GLU A 17 -4.11 -13.81 -0.44
C GLU A 17 -3.56 -12.93 -1.55
N ILE A 18 -3.19 -13.53 -2.69
CA ILE A 18 -2.66 -12.79 -3.85
C ILE A 18 -3.69 -11.75 -4.33
N PHE A 19 -4.94 -12.15 -4.52
CA PHE A 19 -6.01 -11.25 -4.95
C PHE A 19 -6.27 -10.12 -3.95
N GLY A 20 -6.24 -10.42 -2.65
CA GLY A 20 -6.41 -9.44 -1.59
C GLY A 20 -5.30 -8.39 -1.58
N ILE A 21 -4.04 -8.83 -1.61
CA ILE A 21 -2.87 -7.95 -1.65
C ILE A 21 -2.88 -7.11 -2.92
N TRP A 22 -3.14 -7.71 -4.08
CA TRP A 22 -3.25 -6.98 -5.35
C TRP A 22 -4.36 -5.91 -5.33
N SER A 23 -5.54 -6.27 -4.84
CA SER A 23 -6.68 -5.34 -4.76
C SER A 23 -6.39 -4.18 -3.81
N TYR A 24 -5.74 -4.48 -2.69
CA TYR A 24 -5.34 -3.46 -1.73
C TYR A 24 -4.24 -2.54 -2.28
N LEU A 25 -3.22 -3.09 -2.96
CA LEU A 25 -2.19 -2.31 -3.65
C LEU A 25 -2.82 -1.34 -4.67
N ALA A 26 -3.77 -1.81 -5.47
CA ALA A 26 -4.49 -0.96 -6.43
C ALA A 26 -5.27 0.17 -5.73
N ALA A 27 -5.92 -0.12 -4.59
CA ALA A 27 -6.62 0.88 -3.79
C ALA A 27 -5.66 1.91 -3.19
N ALA A 28 -4.53 1.48 -2.63
CA ALA A 28 -3.52 2.36 -2.05
C ALA A 28 -2.91 3.31 -3.09
N GLN A 29 -2.59 2.80 -4.29
CA GLN A 29 -2.13 3.63 -5.41
C GLN A 29 -3.20 4.64 -5.86
N GLY A 30 -4.46 4.22 -5.89
CA GLY A 30 -5.59 5.12 -6.14
C GLY A 30 -5.73 6.20 -5.07
N ALA A 31 -5.51 5.85 -3.80
CA ALA A 31 -5.55 6.79 -2.68
C ALA A 31 -4.44 7.84 -2.78
N ILE A 32 -3.21 7.45 -3.15
CA ILE A 32 -2.10 8.39 -3.42
C ILE A 32 -2.52 9.42 -4.47
N ALA A 33 -3.07 8.96 -5.60
CA ALA A 33 -3.53 9.87 -6.66
C ALA A 33 -4.65 10.80 -6.17
N GLY A 34 -5.61 10.27 -5.41
CA GLY A 34 -6.69 11.05 -4.81
C GLY A 34 -6.19 12.11 -3.82
N TYR A 35 -5.25 11.76 -2.94
CA TYR A 35 -4.65 12.69 -1.98
C TYR A 35 -3.81 13.76 -2.66
N GLN A 36 -3.12 13.44 -3.76
CA GLN A 36 -2.42 14.45 -4.54
C GLN A 36 -3.39 15.50 -5.11
N VAL A 37 -4.61 15.08 -5.51
CA VAL A 37 -5.67 16.03 -5.89
C VAL A 37 -6.07 16.88 -4.69
N LEU A 38 -6.31 16.29 -3.51
CA LEU A 38 -6.70 17.04 -2.31
C LEU A 38 -5.63 18.06 -1.87
N ILE A 39 -4.35 17.67 -1.89
CA ILE A 39 -3.20 18.54 -1.59
C ILE A 39 -3.22 19.79 -2.48
N ASN A 40 -3.57 19.65 -3.76
CA ASN A 40 -3.64 20.75 -4.71
C ASN A 40 -4.88 21.66 -4.54
N HIS A 41 -5.90 21.20 -3.82
CA HIS A 41 -7.19 21.90 -3.69
C HIS A 41 -7.52 22.38 -2.28
N THR A 42 -6.78 21.93 -1.26
CA THR A 42 -6.93 22.47 0.09
C THR A 42 -6.28 23.85 0.21
N GLY A 43 -6.98 24.78 0.86
CA GLY A 43 -6.43 26.09 1.26
C GLY A 43 -5.91 26.12 2.69
N ASP A 44 -6.10 25.03 3.45
CA ASP A 44 -5.59 24.88 4.81
C ASP A 44 -4.19 24.24 4.76
N GLU A 45 -3.19 24.99 5.24
CA GLU A 45 -1.77 24.58 5.19
C GLU A 45 -1.44 23.44 6.15
N ASP A 46 -2.12 23.36 7.30
CA ASP A 46 -1.91 22.27 8.26
C ASP A 46 -2.47 20.96 7.69
N LEU A 47 -3.65 21.02 7.07
CA LEU A 47 -4.24 19.89 6.35
C LEU A 47 -3.37 19.47 5.17
N LYS A 48 -2.85 20.44 4.40
CA LYS A 48 -1.95 20.15 3.28
C LYS A 48 -0.72 19.38 3.75
N LYS A 49 -0.05 19.87 4.78
CA LYS A 49 1.14 19.24 5.36
C LYS A 49 0.83 17.86 5.94
N PHE A 50 -0.35 17.69 6.55
CA PHE A 50 -0.80 16.37 7.01
C PHE A 50 -0.93 15.38 5.85
N LEU A 51 -1.59 15.77 4.76
CA LEU A 51 -1.77 14.92 3.58
C LEU A 51 -0.45 14.59 2.87
N GLU A 52 0.46 15.57 2.76
CA GLU A 52 1.80 15.34 2.21
C GLU A 52 2.57 14.30 3.05
N ASN A 53 2.58 14.46 4.37
CA ASN A 53 3.23 13.50 5.26
C ASN A 53 2.61 12.09 5.19
N LEU A 54 1.28 12.01 5.11
CA LEU A 54 0.55 10.74 4.99
C LEU A 54 0.92 10.00 3.70
N VAL A 55 1.03 10.72 2.58
CA VAL A 55 1.43 10.12 1.30
C VAL A 55 2.90 9.68 1.34
N GLU A 56 3.81 10.55 1.79
CA GLU A 56 5.26 10.31 1.74
C GLU A 56 5.72 9.23 2.74
N ASN A 57 5.25 9.29 3.99
CA ASN A 57 5.81 8.46 5.06
C ASN A 57 5.02 7.17 5.32
N ASP A 58 3.73 7.15 5.02
CA ASP A 58 2.87 6.01 5.35
C ASP A 58 2.56 5.19 4.08
N ILE A 59 1.82 5.78 3.13
CA ILE A 59 1.22 5.01 2.02
C ILE A 59 2.28 4.58 0.99
N GLN A 60 3.29 5.41 0.72
CA GLN A 60 4.36 5.04 -0.21
C GLN A 60 5.19 3.85 0.30
N SER A 61 5.53 3.83 1.60
CA SER A 61 6.27 2.70 2.19
C SER A 61 5.45 1.41 2.09
N GLU A 62 4.17 1.48 2.41
CA GLU A 62 3.25 0.34 2.32
C GLU A 62 3.12 -0.17 0.87
N VAL A 63 3.01 0.73 -0.12
CA VAL A 63 2.96 0.36 -1.55
C VAL A 63 4.22 -0.40 -1.97
N GLU A 64 5.41 0.00 -1.53
CA GLU A 64 6.65 -0.69 -1.87
C GLU A 64 6.76 -2.06 -1.17
N GLU A 65 6.30 -2.18 0.07
CA GLU A 65 6.22 -3.47 0.76
C GLU A 65 5.28 -4.45 0.04
N LEU A 66 4.09 -4.00 -0.35
CA LEU A 66 3.12 -4.82 -1.07
C LEU A 66 3.62 -5.28 -2.44
N LYS A 67 4.35 -4.40 -3.16
CA LYS A 67 5.02 -4.76 -4.42
C LYS A 67 6.12 -5.80 -4.24
N ASN A 68 6.79 -5.81 -3.10
CA ASN A 68 7.83 -6.82 -2.82
C ASN A 68 7.23 -8.18 -2.46
N ILE A 69 5.99 -8.21 -1.95
CA ILE A 69 5.28 -9.45 -1.62
C ILE A 69 4.66 -10.10 -2.88
N LEU A 70 4.21 -9.30 -3.86
CA LEU A 70 3.62 -9.75 -5.13
C LEU A 70 4.67 -10.09 -6.19
#